data_AF-A0A9X9A1D1-F1
#
_entry.id   AF-A0A9X9A1D1-F1
#
_cell.length_a   1.000
_cell.length_b   1.000
_cell.length_c   1.000
_cell.angle_alpha   90.00
_cell.angle_beta   90.00
_cell.angle_gamma   90.00
#
_symmetry.space_group_name_H-M   'P 1'
#
loop_
_entity.id
_entity.type
_entity.pdbx_description
1 polymer ?
#
loop_
_entity_poly.entity_id
_entity_poly.type
_entity_poly.pdbx_seq_one_letter_code
_entity_poly.pdbx_strand_id
1 'polypeptide(L)'
;RALATLVVVWLLKIPGLLLIGGVLLIWIAYKLIAEGKDHDIKAEEGFWSAIKTIIIADALMGIDNVLAVAGAAHGNFSLVIIGLLVSIPVVVWGSTLILKWVDRFPVIITIGAAVLAYTAAKMIVDEKWFAGFFESNPFVKWAFIIIIIVGVVFFGKAKQKATAGSVS
;
A
#
# COMPACT_ATOMS: atom_id res chain seq x y z
N ARG A 1 10.91 -15.85 -10.67
CA ARG A 1 9.79 -15.25 -11.43
C ARG A 1 8.81 -16.26 -12.04
N ALA A 2 9.09 -16.99 -13.14
CA ALA A 2 8.08 -17.80 -13.83
C ALA A 2 7.33 -18.79 -12.91
N LEU A 3 8.05 -19.56 -12.09
CA LEU A 3 7.45 -20.49 -11.15
C LEU A 3 6.68 -19.79 -10.03
N ALA A 4 7.23 -18.72 -9.45
CA ALA A 4 6.55 -17.90 -8.43
C ALA A 4 5.30 -17.20 -8.98
N THR A 5 5.34 -16.65 -10.20
CA THR A 5 4.17 -16.04 -10.85
C THR A 5 3.13 -17.08 -11.22
N LEU A 6 3.55 -18.29 -11.63
CA LEU A 6 2.62 -19.38 -11.86
C LEU A 6 1.96 -19.82 -10.55
N VAL A 7 2.72 -19.91 -9.46
CA VAL A 7 2.20 -20.19 -8.11
C VAL A 7 1.28 -19.09 -7.64
N VAL A 8 1.63 -17.81 -7.81
CA VAL A 8 0.77 -16.67 -7.43
C VAL A 8 -0.48 -16.61 -8.29
N VAL A 9 -0.39 -16.79 -9.61
CA VAL A 9 -1.56 -16.87 -10.50
C VAL A 9 -2.44 -18.06 -10.11
N TRP A 10 -1.85 -19.19 -9.71
CA TRP A 10 -2.57 -20.34 -9.20
C TRP A 10 -3.19 -20.06 -7.81
N LEU A 11 -2.51 -19.30 -6.95
CA LEU A 11 -3.01 -18.88 -5.64
C LEU A 11 -4.15 -17.86 -5.78
N LEU A 12 -4.05 -16.93 -6.74
CA LEU A 12 -5.11 -16.01 -7.14
C LEU A 12 -6.31 -16.76 -7.74
N LYS A 13 -6.15 -18.03 -8.15
CA LYS A 13 -7.31 -18.85 -8.51
C LYS A 13 -8.13 -19.26 -7.29
N ILE A 14 -7.57 -19.24 -6.09
CA ILE A 14 -8.28 -19.56 -4.85
C ILE A 14 -9.25 -18.42 -4.54
N PRO A 15 -10.57 -18.68 -4.55
CA PRO A 15 -11.55 -17.67 -4.20
C PRO A 15 -11.41 -17.27 -2.72
N GLY A 16 -11.51 -15.97 -2.45
CA GLY A 16 -11.42 -15.38 -1.11
C GLY A 16 -10.06 -14.74 -0.80
N LEU A 17 -9.02 -14.97 -1.60
CA LEU A 17 -7.71 -14.37 -1.36
C LEU A 17 -7.71 -12.84 -1.55
N LEU A 18 -8.39 -12.35 -2.58
CA LEU A 18 -8.50 -10.91 -2.85
C LEU A 18 -9.41 -10.24 -1.83
N LEU A 19 -10.45 -10.95 -1.37
CA LEU A 19 -11.32 -10.50 -0.27
C LEU A 19 -10.52 -10.29 1.01
N ILE A 20 -9.71 -11.26 1.42
CA ILE A 20 -8.87 -11.15 2.63
C ILE A 20 -7.87 -10.00 2.47
N GLY A 21 -7.19 -9.93 1.32
CA GLY A 21 -6.26 -8.83 1.03
C GLY A 21 -6.93 -7.46 1.06
N GLY A 22 -8.14 -7.35 0.50
CA GLY A 22 -8.95 -6.15 0.52
C GLY A 22 -9.36 -5.74 1.93
N VAL A 23 -9.86 -6.67 2.75
CA VAL A 23 -10.23 -6.38 4.15
C VAL A 23 -9.02 -5.91 4.95
N LEU A 24 -7.85 -6.55 4.78
CA LEU A 24 -6.61 -6.14 5.43
C LEU A 24 -6.19 -4.72 5.00
N LEU A 25 -6.31 -4.39 3.71
CA LEU A 25 -6.01 -3.06 3.19
C LEU A 25 -6.96 -1.98 3.71
N ILE A 26 -8.26 -2.29 3.88
CA ILE A 26 -9.21 -1.38 4.54
C ILE A 26 -8.75 -1.07 5.97
N TRP A 27 -8.32 -2.09 6.72
CA TRP A 27 -7.81 -1.91 8.07
C TRP A 27 -6.54 -1.06 8.10
N ILE A 28 -5.60 -1.28 7.18
CA ILE A 28 -4.37 -0.47 7.06
C ILE A 28 -4.72 0.98 6.71
N ALA A 29 -5.61 1.21 5.75
CA ALA A 29 -6.04 2.55 5.32
C ALA A 29 -6.71 3.32 6.47
N TYR A 30 -7.55 2.65 7.25
CA TYR A 30 -8.17 3.22 8.44
C TYR A 30 -7.13 3.56 9.51
N LYS A 31 -6.22 2.63 9.82
CA LYS A 31 -5.17 2.80 10.83
C LYS A 31 -4.25 3.97 10.50
N LEU A 32 -3.91 4.12 9.21
CA LEU A 32 -3.08 5.22 8.69
C LEU A 32 -3.66 6.60 9.03
N ILE A 33 -4.99 6.78 8.93
CA ILE A 33 -5.63 8.05 9.31
C ILE A 33 -5.75 8.18 10.84
N ALA A 34 -6.15 7.09 11.51
CA ALA A 34 -6.42 7.11 12.95
C ALA A 34 -5.18 7.42 13.79
N GLU A 35 -4.00 6.96 13.36
CA GLU A 35 -2.73 7.09 14.10
C GLU A 35 -1.76 8.13 13.51
N GLY A 36 -2.05 8.68 12.32
CA GLY A 36 -1.13 9.54 11.56
C GLY A 36 -0.80 10.92 12.13
N LYS A 37 -1.03 11.17 13.42
CA LYS A 37 -0.64 12.42 14.11
C LYS A 37 0.39 12.21 15.23
N ASP A 38 0.63 10.98 15.64
CA ASP A 38 1.51 10.68 16.78
C ASP A 38 2.90 10.29 16.25
N HIS A 39 3.59 11.25 15.65
CA HIS A 39 4.99 11.10 15.20
C HIS A 39 5.99 11.61 16.26
N ASP A 40 5.68 11.48 17.55
CA ASP A 40 6.64 11.75 18.62
C ASP A 40 7.30 10.44 19.10
N ILE A 41 7.89 9.72 18.15
CA ILE A 41 8.70 8.54 18.44
C ILE A 41 10.13 9.04 18.63
N LYS A 42 10.74 8.73 19.78
CA LYS A 42 12.19 8.83 20.05
C LYS A 42 12.96 8.32 18.82
N ALA A 43 13.39 9.25 17.98
CA ALA A 43 13.41 9.04 16.53
C ALA A 43 14.63 8.28 16.01
N GLU A 44 15.73 8.15 16.77
CA GLU A 44 16.98 7.65 16.19
C GLU A 44 17.04 6.12 16.06
N GLU A 45 16.64 5.35 17.08
CA GLU A 45 16.74 3.88 17.03
C GLU A 45 15.64 3.25 16.16
N GLY A 46 14.42 3.82 16.18
CA GLY A 46 13.29 3.34 15.39
C GLY A 46 13.44 3.63 13.89
N PHE A 47 14.01 4.78 13.54
CA PHE A 47 14.15 5.23 12.15
C PHE A 47 15.13 4.36 11.35
N TRP A 48 16.31 4.06 11.90
CA TRP A 48 17.27 3.15 11.25
C TRP A 48 16.71 1.73 11.10
N SER A 49 15.99 1.24 12.11
CA SER A 49 15.32 -0.05 12.05
C SER A 49 14.24 -0.09 10.95
N ALA A 50 13.37 0.92 10.91
CA ALA A 50 12.31 1.03 9.91
C ALA A 50 12.85 1.18 8.48
N ILE A 51 13.88 2.00 8.27
CA ILE A 51 14.56 2.12 6.98
C ILE A 51 15.15 0.78 6.56
N LYS A 52 15.84 0.07 7.48
CA LYS A 52 16.40 -1.24 7.18
C LYS A 52 15.30 -2.22 6.77
N THR A 53 14.15 -2.22 7.46
CA THR A 53 12.99 -3.05 7.08
C THR A 53 12.44 -2.67 5.70
N ILE A 54 12.31 -1.37 5.40
CA ILE A 54 11.83 -0.88 4.09
C ILE A 54 12.81 -1.29 2.97
N ILE A 55 14.11 -1.07 3.16
CA ILE A 55 15.12 -1.45 2.15
C ILE A 55 15.13 -2.97 1.95
N ILE A 56 15.02 -3.77 3.01
CA ILE A 56 14.95 -5.22 2.88
C ILE A 56 13.67 -5.62 2.14
N ALA A 57 12.51 -5.04 2.48
CA ALA A 57 11.26 -5.33 1.80
C ALA A 57 11.29 -4.92 0.32
N ASP A 58 11.83 -3.72 0.01
CA ASP A 58 11.98 -3.21 -1.34
C ASP A 58 12.99 -4.03 -2.15
N ALA A 59 14.09 -4.47 -1.55
CA ALA A 59 15.03 -5.39 -2.20
C ALA A 59 14.39 -6.77 -2.42
N LEU A 60 13.67 -7.33 -1.46
CA LEU A 60 13.01 -8.63 -1.62
C LEU A 60 11.93 -8.61 -2.70
N MET A 61 11.11 -7.56 -2.72
CA MET A 61 10.08 -7.37 -3.74
C MET A 61 10.69 -6.96 -5.10
N GLY A 62 11.71 -6.11 -5.04
CA GLY A 62 12.44 -5.54 -6.17
C GLY A 62 13.37 -6.52 -6.85
N ILE A 63 13.88 -7.56 -6.18
CA ILE A 63 14.66 -8.64 -6.81
C ILE A 63 13.87 -9.27 -7.95
N ASP A 64 12.57 -9.54 -7.77
CA ASP A 64 11.72 -10.04 -8.84
C ASP A 64 11.50 -9.02 -9.97
N ASN A 65 11.44 -7.72 -9.66
CA ASN A 65 11.38 -6.64 -10.65
C ASN A 65 12.71 -6.46 -11.41
N VAL A 66 13.85 -6.66 -10.74
CA VAL A 66 15.21 -6.55 -11.30
C VAL A 66 15.50 -7.74 -12.21
N LEU A 67 15.15 -8.96 -11.80
CA LEU A 67 15.18 -10.13 -12.68
C LEU A 67 14.21 -9.97 -13.87
N ALA A 68 13.11 -9.23 -13.70
CA ALA A 68 12.20 -8.95 -14.79
C ALA A 68 12.77 -7.99 -15.83
N VAL A 69 13.39 -6.92 -15.37
CA VAL A 69 14.12 -5.97 -16.22
C VAL A 69 15.33 -6.67 -16.87
N ALA A 70 16.02 -7.58 -16.17
CA ALA A 70 17.11 -8.37 -16.74
C ALA A 70 16.69 -9.24 -17.92
N GLY A 71 15.51 -9.87 -17.81
CA GLY A 71 14.91 -10.64 -18.90
C GLY A 71 14.47 -9.77 -20.08
N ALA A 72 14.03 -8.52 -19.83
CA ALA A 72 13.62 -7.58 -20.87
C ALA A 72 14.80 -6.83 -21.51
N ALA A 73 15.90 -6.64 -20.77
CA ALA A 73 17.12 -5.95 -21.20
C ALA A 73 18.07 -6.85 -22.01
N HIS A 74 17.56 -7.96 -22.57
CA HIS A 74 18.32 -8.93 -23.37
C HIS A 74 19.63 -9.40 -22.70
N GLY A 75 19.63 -9.58 -21.38
CA GLY A 75 20.80 -10.09 -20.65
C GLY A 75 21.89 -9.06 -20.36
N ASN A 76 21.66 -7.76 -20.58
CA ASN A 76 22.60 -6.71 -20.14
C ASN A 76 22.49 -6.51 -18.62
N PHE A 77 23.19 -7.37 -17.87
CA PHE A 77 23.25 -7.35 -16.40
C PHE A 77 23.70 -5.99 -15.83
N SER A 78 24.44 -5.18 -16.60
CA SER A 78 24.87 -3.85 -16.17
C SER A 78 23.69 -2.89 -15.97
N LEU A 79 22.68 -2.90 -16.84
CA LEU A 79 21.49 -2.04 -16.72
C LEU A 79 20.65 -2.39 -15.49
N VAL A 80 20.61 -3.67 -15.15
CA VAL A 80 19.87 -4.25 -14.03
C VAL A 80 20.49 -3.86 -12.70
N ILE A 81 21.82 -3.98 -12.60
CA ILE A 81 22.60 -3.60 -11.42
C ILE A 81 22.50 -2.10 -11.18
N ILE A 82 22.58 -1.28 -12.24
CA ILE A 82 22.41 0.17 -12.13
C ILE A 82 21.00 0.52 -11.62
N GLY A 83 19.95 -0.11 -12.14
CA GLY A 83 18.57 0.11 -11.67
C GLY A 83 18.38 -0.20 -10.18
N LEU A 84 18.94 -1.32 -9.71
CA LEU A 84 18.88 -1.71 -8.29
C LEU A 84 19.68 -0.73 -7.40
N LEU A 85 20.90 -0.36 -7.84
CA LEU A 85 21.75 0.58 -7.11
C LEU A 85 21.13 1.97 -7.01
N VAL A 86 20.34 2.40 -8.00
CA VAL A 86 19.65 3.70 -7.98
C VAL A 86 18.34 3.64 -7.16
N SER A 87 17.64 2.50 -7.12
CA SER A 87 16.38 2.37 -6.35
C SER A 87 16.58 2.60 -4.85
N ILE A 88 17.61 2.01 -4.26
CA ILE A 88 17.83 2.07 -2.80
C ILE A 88 18.02 3.51 -2.30
N PRO A 89 18.93 4.34 -2.87
CA PRO A 89 19.05 5.74 -2.48
C PRO A 89 17.78 6.54 -2.72
N VAL A 90 17.07 6.29 -3.82
CA VAL A 90 15.81 6.98 -4.14
C VAL A 90 14.74 6.70 -3.08
N VAL A 91 14.61 5.46 -2.62
CA VAL A 91 13.65 5.11 -1.55
C VAL A 91 14.06 5.74 -0.21
N VAL A 92 15.34 5.68 0.14
CA VAL A 92 15.86 6.27 1.39
C VAL A 92 15.66 7.78 1.41
N TRP A 93 16.14 8.50 0.39
CA TRP A 93 15.98 9.95 0.31
C TRP A 93 14.50 10.34 0.10
N GLY A 94 13.78 9.60 -0.73
CA GLY A 94 12.35 9.79 -0.97
C GLY A 94 11.55 9.73 0.32
N SER A 95 11.82 8.74 1.19
CA SER A 95 11.15 8.62 2.49
C SER A 95 11.33 9.87 3.36
N THR A 96 12.55 10.43 3.43
CA THR A 96 12.81 11.65 4.21
C THR A 96 12.10 12.88 3.65
N LEU A 97 11.98 12.98 2.32
CA LEU A 97 11.25 14.05 1.67
C LEU A 97 9.74 13.92 1.91
N ILE A 98 9.20 12.70 1.76
CA ILE A 98 7.79 12.40 2.00
C ILE A 98 7.43 12.67 3.47
N LEU A 99 8.28 12.30 4.43
CA LEU A 99 8.05 12.59 5.85
C LEU A 99 7.93 14.10 6.10
N LYS A 100 8.89 14.90 5.60
CA LYS A 100 8.82 16.36 5.69
C LYS A 100 7.55 16.93 5.07
N TRP A 101 7.09 16.34 3.97
CA TRP A 101 5.85 16.76 3.31
C TRP A 101 4.62 16.37 4.08
N VAL A 102 4.60 15.18 4.69
CA VAL A 102 3.51 14.71 5.54
C VAL A 102 3.38 15.59 6.79
N ASP A 103 4.51 15.95 7.42
CA ASP A 103 4.54 16.86 8.57
C ASP A 103 4.03 18.27 8.20
N ARG A 104 4.41 18.76 7.01
CA ARG A 104 3.97 20.07 6.51
C ARG A 104 2.53 20.07 5.98
N PHE A 105 2.09 18.97 5.39
CA PHE A 105 0.80 18.81 4.73
C PHE A 105 0.10 17.50 5.18
N PRO A 106 -0.57 17.50 6.36
CA PRO A 106 -1.25 16.32 6.89
C PRO A 106 -2.35 15.74 5.97
N VAL A 107 -2.83 16.53 5.00
CA VAL A 107 -3.79 16.08 3.98
C VAL A 107 -3.26 14.91 3.15
N ILE A 108 -1.92 14.78 3.00
CA ILE A 108 -1.28 13.69 2.25
C ILE A 108 -1.64 12.33 2.84
N ILE A 109 -1.72 12.21 4.19
CA ILE A 109 -2.13 10.96 4.86
C ILE A 109 -3.57 10.60 4.48
N THR A 110 -4.46 11.59 4.45
CA THR A 110 -5.88 11.35 4.08
C THR A 110 -5.99 10.91 2.63
N ILE A 111 -5.24 11.53 1.71
CA ILE A 111 -5.23 11.16 0.29
C ILE A 111 -4.65 9.75 0.11
N GLY A 112 -3.52 9.45 0.74
CA GLY A 112 -2.90 8.13 0.69
C GLY A 112 -3.84 7.03 1.20
N ALA A 113 -4.51 7.26 2.33
CA ALA A 113 -5.52 6.34 2.84
C ALA A 113 -6.73 6.17 1.91
N ALA A 114 -7.17 7.23 1.22
CA ALA A 114 -8.24 7.14 0.24
C ALA A 114 -7.86 6.26 -0.96
N VAL A 115 -6.61 6.38 -1.44
CA VAL A 115 -6.07 5.52 -2.53
C VAL A 115 -5.94 4.07 -2.08
N LEU A 116 -5.50 3.82 -0.83
CA LEU A 116 -5.46 2.47 -0.25
C LEU A 116 -6.88 1.88 -0.15
N ALA A 117 -7.85 2.65 0.35
CA ALA A 117 -9.24 2.23 0.45
C ALA A 117 -9.87 1.93 -0.93
N TYR A 118 -9.55 2.73 -1.95
CA TYR A 118 -9.96 2.46 -3.33
C TYR A 118 -9.39 1.12 -3.83
N THR A 119 -8.10 0.89 -3.62
CA THR A 119 -7.43 -0.35 -4.04
C THR A 119 -8.04 -1.56 -3.33
N ALA A 120 -8.30 -1.42 -2.03
CA ALA A 120 -8.95 -2.43 -1.22
C ALA A 120 -10.36 -2.77 -1.73
N ALA A 121 -11.18 -1.75 -1.98
CA ALA A 121 -12.53 -1.93 -2.50
C ALA A 121 -12.51 -2.59 -3.89
N LYS A 122 -11.56 -2.22 -4.74
CA LYS A 122 -11.38 -2.84 -6.05
C LYS A 122 -11.02 -4.32 -5.92
N MET A 123 -10.13 -4.70 -5.01
CA MET A 123 -9.80 -6.11 -4.75
C MET A 123 -11.01 -6.92 -4.29
N ILE A 124 -11.89 -6.34 -3.47
CA ILE A 124 -13.11 -7.00 -3.01
C ILE A 124 -14.12 -7.16 -4.15
N VAL A 125 -14.28 -6.13 -4.98
CA VAL A 125 -15.21 -6.17 -6.10
C VAL A 125 -14.75 -7.14 -7.19
N ASP A 126 -13.45 -7.19 -7.46
CA ASP A 126 -12.87 -8.08 -8.46
C ASP A 126 -12.65 -9.52 -7.90
N GLU A 127 -13.08 -9.81 -6.67
CA GLU A 127 -13.06 -11.15 -6.08
C GLU A 127 -14.03 -12.09 -6.81
N LYS A 128 -13.62 -13.34 -7.02
CA LYS A 128 -14.36 -14.32 -7.84
C LYS A 128 -15.79 -14.60 -7.35
N TRP A 129 -16.03 -14.53 -6.05
CA TRP A 129 -17.37 -14.70 -5.48
C TRP A 129 -18.34 -13.58 -5.83
N PHE A 130 -17.84 -12.36 -6.03
CA PHE A 130 -18.67 -11.17 -6.21
C PHE A 130 -18.54 -10.54 -7.60
N ALA A 131 -17.52 -10.90 -8.37
CA ALA A 131 -17.22 -10.34 -9.68
C ALA A 131 -18.45 -10.37 -10.60
N GLY A 132 -19.16 -11.50 -10.71
CA GLY A 132 -20.35 -11.60 -11.57
C GLY A 132 -21.52 -10.69 -11.15
N PHE A 133 -21.70 -10.46 -9.84
CA PHE A 133 -22.73 -9.56 -9.31
C PHE A 133 -22.41 -8.08 -9.61
N PHE A 134 -21.15 -7.69 -9.42
CA PHE A 134 -20.70 -6.31 -9.64
C PHE A 134 -20.48 -5.96 -11.12
N GLU A 135 -20.09 -6.91 -11.96
CA GLU A 135 -20.02 -6.72 -13.41
C GLU A 135 -21.41 -6.52 -14.02
N SER A 136 -22.41 -7.24 -13.50
CA SER A 136 -23.80 -7.08 -13.92
C SER A 136 -24.42 -5.75 -13.47
N ASN A 137 -23.85 -5.11 -12.44
CA ASN A 137 -24.37 -3.87 -11.86
C ASN A 137 -23.25 -2.83 -11.65
N PRO A 138 -22.81 -2.14 -12.72
CA PRO A 138 -21.73 -1.15 -12.63
C PRO A 138 -22.00 -0.04 -11.61
N PHE A 139 -23.26 0.37 -11.46
CA PHE A 139 -23.66 1.36 -10.46
C PHE A 139 -23.36 0.89 -9.03
N VAL A 140 -23.67 -0.37 -8.71
CA VAL A 140 -23.43 -0.96 -7.38
C VAL A 140 -21.94 -1.09 -7.11
N LYS A 141 -21.13 -1.43 -8.13
CA LYS A 141 -19.66 -1.44 -8.05
C LYS A 141 -19.10 -0.08 -7.63
N TRP A 142 -19.49 0.98 -8.33
CA TRP A 142 -19.02 2.33 -8.01
C TRP A 142 -19.54 2.82 -6.65
N ALA A 143 -20.81 2.55 -6.33
CA ALA A 143 -21.39 2.89 -5.03
C ALA A 143 -20.61 2.21 -3.88
N PHE A 144 -20.31 0.92 -4.00
CA PHE A 144 -19.55 0.18 -2.99
C PHE A 144 -18.14 0.75 -2.79
N ILE A 145 -17.43 1.07 -3.88
CA ILE A 145 -16.09 1.68 -3.82
C ILE A 145 -16.15 3.04 -3.10
N ILE A 146 -17.11 3.89 -3.46
CA ILE A 146 -17.29 5.20 -2.83
C ILE A 146 -17.62 5.05 -1.34
N ILE A 147 -18.51 4.13 -0.98
CA ILE A 147 -18.89 3.84 0.40
C ILE A 147 -17.67 3.44 1.24
N ILE A 148 -16.81 2.57 0.72
CA ILE A 148 -15.59 2.16 1.44
C ILE A 148 -14.63 3.34 1.63
N ILE A 149 -14.38 4.12 0.57
CA ILE A 149 -13.47 5.28 0.67
C ILE A 149 -14.00 6.30 1.68
N VAL A 150 -15.27 6.68 1.54
CA VAL A 150 -15.91 7.65 2.44
C VAL A 150 -15.95 7.11 3.87
N GLY A 151 -16.29 5.84 4.05
CA GLY A 151 -16.31 5.16 5.35
C GLY A 151 -14.94 5.20 6.02
N VAL A 152 -13.89 4.74 5.34
CA VAL A 152 -12.51 4.75 5.86
C VAL A 152 -12.07 6.16 6.25
N VAL A 153 -12.31 7.16 5.39
CA VAL A 153 -11.93 8.55 5.67
C VAL A 153 -12.74 9.13 6.83
N PHE A 154 -14.04 8.89 6.87
CA PHE A 154 -14.93 9.38 7.92
C PHE A 154 -14.59 8.77 9.28
N PHE A 155 -14.57 7.43 9.37
CA PHE A 155 -14.26 6.73 10.62
C PHE A 155 -12.82 6.96 11.07
N GLY A 156 -11.87 7.01 10.13
CA GLY A 156 -10.47 7.33 10.42
C GLY A 156 -10.34 8.71 11.05
N LYS A 157 -10.95 9.74 10.46
CA LYS A 157 -10.95 11.11 11.00
C LYS A 157 -11.72 11.24 12.31
N ALA A 158 -12.84 10.54 12.47
CA ALA A 158 -13.62 10.54 13.70
C ALA A 158 -12.80 10.00 14.88
N LYS A 159 -12.08 8.88 14.68
CA LYS A 159 -11.19 8.33 15.71
C LYS A 159 -10.00 9.24 15.99
N GLN A 160 -9.36 9.77 14.95
CA GLN A 160 -8.25 10.72 15.11
C GLN A 160 -8.64 11.93 15.97
N LYS A 161 -9.87 12.47 15.78
CA LYS A 161 -10.41 13.55 16.61
C LYS A 161 -10.68 13.11 18.06
N ALA A 162 -11.24 11.92 18.25
CA ALA A 162 -11.52 11.39 19.59
C ALA A 162 -10.22 11.20 20.41
N THR A 163 -9.16 10.67 19.80
CA THR A 163 -7.85 10.49 20.43
C THR A 163 -7.16 11.83 20.72
N ALA A 164 -7.33 12.84 19.86
CA ALA A 164 -6.78 14.17 20.11
C ALA A 164 -7.48 14.92 21.27
N GLY A 165 -8.78 14.67 21.50
CA GLY A 165 -9.55 15.32 22.57
C GLY A 165 -9.40 14.68 23.96
N SER A 166 -8.83 13.49 24.07
CA SER A 166 -8.57 12.82 25.36
C SER A 166 -7.21 13.19 25.98
N VAL A 167 -6.38 13.95 25.27
CA VAL A 167 -5.01 14.33 25.68
C VAL A 167 -4.92 15.83 26.06
N SER A 168 -6.02 16.59 25.95
CA SER A 168 -6.14 17.99 26.40
C SER A 168 -6.86 18.10 27.74
#